data_AF-R7Z9M4-F1
#
_entry.id   AF-R7Z9M4-F1
#
_cell.length_a   1.000
_cell.length_b   1.000
_cell.length_c   1.000
_cell.angle_alpha   90.00
_cell.angle_beta   90.00
_cell.angle_gamma   90.00
#
_symmetry.space_group_name_H-M   'P 1'
#
loop_
_entity.id
_entity.type
_entity.pdbx_description
1 polymer ?
#
loop_
_entity_poly.entity_id
_entity_poly.type
_entity_poly.pdbx_seq_one_letter_code
_entity_poly.pdbx_strand_id
1 'polypeptide(L)' 'MFFFDSDSIKQEFGKYGLVEFSEIDEPSKNIKNKPPIKFIVVKCKKEL' A
#
# COMPACT_ATOMS: atom_id res chain seq x y z
N MET A 1 -2.14 -15.02 -2.83
CA MET A 1 -1.80 -13.83 -2.03
C MET A 1 -0.73 -13.08 -2.81
N PHE A 2 -1.01 -11.87 -3.28
CA PHE A 2 0.02 -11.02 -3.89
C PHE A 2 0.66 -10.22 -2.77
N PHE A 3 1.99 -10.30 -2.66
CA PHE A 3 2.76 -9.50 -1.72
C PHE A 3 3.34 -8.34 -2.52
N PHE A 4 2.93 -7.12 -2.17
CA PHE A 4 3.50 -5.92 -2.75
C PHE A 4 4.69 -5.49 -1.89
N ASP A 5 5.79 -5.17 -2.55
CA ASP A 5 6.94 -4.45 -2.00
C ASP A 5 7.12 -3.12 -2.74
N SER A 6 8.08 -2.31 -2.28
CA SER A 6 8.35 -1.00 -2.87
C SER A 6 8.67 -1.04 -4.36
N ASP A 7 9.32 -2.10 -4.85
CA ASP A 7 9.69 -2.22 -6.26
C ASP A 7 8.50 -2.62 -7.12
N SER A 8 7.67 -3.52 -6.60
CA SER A 8 6.38 -3.90 -7.19
C SER A 8 5.47 -2.69 -7.36
N ILE A 9 5.38 -1.81 -6.34
CA ILE A 9 4.57 -0.59 -6.42
C ILE A 9 5.08 0.35 -7.53
N LYS A 10 6.40 0.59 -7.60
CA LYS A 10 6.98 1.46 -8.63
C LYS A 10 6.76 0.90 -10.03
N GLN A 11 6.95 -0.41 -10.22
CA GLN A 11 6.79 -1.05 -11.53
C GLN A 11 5.34 -1.01 -12.02
N GLU A 12 4.38 -1.35 -11.14
CA GLU A 12 2.96 -1.43 -11.51
C GLU A 12 2.31 -0.04 -11.63
N PHE A 13 2.56 0.84 -10.66
CA PHE A 13 1.86 2.11 -10.52
C PHE A 13 2.62 3.31 -11.09
N GLY A 14 3.93 3.19 -11.36
CA GLY A 14 4.75 4.28 -11.91
C GLY A 14 4.18 4.85 -13.21
N LYS A 15 3.72 3.98 -14.12
CA LYS A 15 3.09 4.37 -15.38
C LYS A 15 1.71 5.04 -15.24
N TYR A 16 1.10 4.99 -14.05
CA TYR A 16 -0.20 5.59 -13.76
C TYR A 16 -0.09 6.91 -12.97
N GLY A 17 1.09 7.54 -12.97
CA GLY A 17 1.31 8.80 -12.25
C GLY A 17 1.45 8.61 -10.75
N LEU A 18 2.21 7.59 -10.31
CA LEU A 18 2.54 7.37 -8.90
C LEU A 18 3.18 8.63 -8.30
N VAL A 19 2.56 9.19 -7.27
CA VAL A 19 3.05 10.37 -6.54
C VAL A 19 3.81 9.95 -5.31
N GLU A 20 3.20 9.07 -4.50
CA GLU A 20 3.77 8.58 -3.25
C GLU A 20 3.14 7.23 -2.87
N PHE A 21 3.83 6.49 -2.02
CA PHE A 21 3.28 5.33 -1.34
C PHE A 21 3.84 5.23 0.07
N SER A 22 3.07 4.63 0.98
CA SER A 22 3.48 4.43 2.38
C SER A 22 2.98 3.10 2.93
N GLU A 23 3.71 2.56 3.90
CA GLU A 23 3.28 1.40 4.68
C GLU A 23 2.59 1.85 5.96
N ILE A 24 1.44 1.26 6.27
CA ILE A 24 0.72 1.50 7.53
C ILE A 24 0.41 0.17 8.21
N ASP A 25 0.52 0.16 9.54
CA ASP A 25 0.08 -0.93 10.39
C ASP A 25 -1.35 -0.65 10.85
N GLU A 26 -2.34 -1.28 10.22
CA GLU A 26 -3.73 -1.13 10.65
C GLU A 26 -4.00 -2.01 11.88
N PRO A 27 -4.46 -1.41 13.01
CA PRO A 27 -4.80 -2.17 14.19
C PRO A 27 -6.02 -3.05 13.90
N SER A 28 -5.94 -4.33 14.25
CA SER A 28 -7.06 -5.28 14.12
C SER A 28 -8.20 -4.90 15.07
N LYS A 29 -9.13 -4.06 14.62
CA LYS A 29 -10.20 -3.46 15.48
C LYS A 29 -11.15 -4.49 16.13
N ASN A 30 -11.23 -5.70 15.60
CA ASN A 30 -12.25 -6.69 16.00
C ASN A 30 -11.74 -7.86 16.87
N ILE A 31 -10.43 -7.99 17.11
CA ILE A 31 -9.87 -9.14 17.84
C ILE A 31 -8.76 -8.66 18.78
N LYS A 32 -8.98 -8.79 20.10
CA LYS A 32 -7.94 -8.58 21.11
C LYS A 32 -6.75 -9.52 20.82
N ASN A 33 -5.53 -8.99 20.84
CA ASN A 33 -4.26 -9.70 20.59
C ASN A 33 -3.94 -10.16 19.15
N LYS A 34 -4.68 -9.74 18.13
CA LYS A 34 -4.25 -10.01 16.74
C LYS A 34 -3.13 -9.04 16.33
N PRO A 35 -2.03 -9.50 15.70
CA PRO A 35 -1.01 -8.60 15.18
C PRO A 35 -1.61 -7.58 14.21
N PRO A 36 -1.04 -6.36 14.13
CA PRO A 36 -1.46 -5.37 13.15
C PRO A 36 -1.29 -5.93 11.72
N ILE A 37 -2.18 -5.52 10.83
CA ILE A 37 -2.11 -5.90 9.42
C ILE A 37 -1.38 -4.79 8.69
N LYS A 38 -0.30 -5.14 8.00
CA LYS A 38 0.41 -4.20 7.13
C LYS A 38 -0.38 -3.94 5.85
N PHE A 39 -0.58 -2.67 5.54
CA PHE A 39 -1.13 -2.20 4.28
C PHE A 39 -0.12 -1.28 3.59
N ILE A 40 -0.13 -1.31 2.26
CA ILE A 40 0.53 -0.29 1.44
C ILE A 40 -0.54 0.63 0.88
N VAL A 41 -0.42 1.91 1.18
CA VAL A 41 -1.26 2.97 0.61
C VAL A 41 -0.52 3.54 -0.59
N VAL A 42 -1.15 3.50 -1.75
CA VAL A 42 -0.58 4.00 -3.01
C VAL A 42 -1.41 5.21 -3.47
N LYS A 43 -0.75 6.32 -3.78
CA LYS A 43 -1.41 7.52 -4.28
C LYS A 43 -0.89 7.86 -5.67
N CYS A 44 -1.80 7.85 -6.63
CA CYS A 44 -1.53 8.23 -8.02
C CYS A 44 -2.32 9.48 -8.39
N LYS A 45 -1.74 10.31 -9.26
CA LYS A 45 -2.42 11.42 -9.93
C LYS A 45 -2.53 11.08 -11.40
N LYS A 46 -3.75 10.87 -11.87
CA LYS A 46 -4.03 10.72 -13.30
C LYS A 46 -3.66 12.02 -14.01
N GLU A 47 -2.80 11.94 -15.01
CA GLU A 47 -2.54 13.06 -15.91
C GLU A 47 -3.78 13.32 -16.78
N LEU A 48 -4.10 14.60 -17.00
CA LEU A 48 -5.26 15.05 -17.79
C LEU A 48 -5.08 14.76 -19.28
#